data_AF-A0A819BSG7-F1
#
_entry.id   AF-A0A819BSG7-F1
#
_cell.length_a   1.000
_cell.length_b   1.000
_cell.length_c   1.000
_cell.angle_alpha   90.00
_cell.angle_beta   90.00
_cell.angle_gamma   90.00
#
_symmetry.space_group_name_H-M   'P 1'
#
loop_
_entity.id
_entity.type
_entity.pdbx_description
1 polymer ?
#
loop_
_entity_poly.entity_id
_entity_poly.type
_entity_poly.pdbx_seq_one_letter_code
_entity_poly.pdbx_strand_id
1 'polypeptide(L)'
;MNDEATTHYNSIIDQHSLGAEFLRDQFGECGRPKIGWQVDPFGHSREQGSLLAQMGFDGLFQGRVDYQDWQTRNRTKTMEMVWKTSTNLGNQSWLFTAILRDEYSPPDGLCFDDSCADPPIMDDPRLHDYNVPERVQAFIQASQKQAAGYATNHIISPMGADFHYENANEWFKNLDKLTKYVNLEQANGSNVNTFYSTPSCYLYGLNKAGRTWTTKTDDFFPYADRPHEFWTGYFTSRPALKRYERHSNNILQITRQLNAFSNSQLRNSIFVLSEAMGVVQHHDAVSGTEKQEVAFDYAQRLSVGIDNAIRVINKAFDKLLPKDTQPAPGPQFLCQVTNISECLPVQDQTRFTLTLWNPTVHPVLQYYRVPVTKSYTVRDPTGQPILAELIPVSNATKKIPGRTSTAGNQLIFRANLPALGFNTYFFEAKTTEENQEPKVKITQNAECILENQVR
;
A
#
# COMPACT_ATOMS: atom_id res chain seq x y z
N MET A 1 -6.09 3.11 5.31
CA MET A 1 -6.14 1.64 5.50
C MET A 1 -5.68 0.99 4.21
N ASN A 2 -4.59 0.22 4.22
CA ASN A 2 -4.02 -0.34 3.00
C ASN A 2 -4.68 -1.67 2.58
N ASP A 3 -4.63 -2.00 1.28
CA ASP A 3 -4.85 -3.38 0.81
C ASP A 3 -3.81 -4.32 1.42
N GLU A 4 -4.16 -5.59 1.58
CA GLU A 4 -3.31 -6.65 2.12
C GLU A 4 -2.88 -7.68 1.07
N ALA A 5 -3.52 -7.74 -0.11
CA ALA A 5 -3.18 -8.74 -1.13
C ALA A 5 -2.19 -8.22 -2.19
N THR A 6 -2.39 -6.99 -2.67
CA THR A 6 -1.67 -6.43 -3.83
C THR A 6 -0.65 -5.36 -3.46
N THR A 7 -0.37 -5.21 -2.16
CA THR A 7 0.67 -4.34 -1.61
C THR A 7 2.01 -5.06 -1.49
N HIS A 8 3.09 -4.28 -1.41
CA HIS A 8 4.41 -4.81 -1.07
C HIS A 8 4.76 -4.37 0.36
N TYR A 9 5.39 -5.24 1.14
CA TYR A 9 5.69 -4.97 2.56
C TYR A 9 6.43 -3.64 2.77
N ASN A 10 7.33 -3.27 1.87
CA ASN A 10 8.03 -1.97 1.93
C ASN A 10 7.05 -0.78 1.85
N SER A 11 6.08 -0.82 0.93
CA SER A 11 5.08 0.25 0.80
C SER A 11 4.11 0.27 2.00
N ILE A 12 3.81 -0.89 2.58
CA ILE A 12 3.04 -0.99 3.85
C ILE A 12 3.79 -0.28 4.98
N ILE A 13 5.09 -0.58 5.15
CA ILE A 13 5.92 0.05 6.17
C ILE A 13 6.01 1.56 5.94
N ASP A 14 6.20 1.99 4.69
CA ASP A 14 6.33 3.40 4.34
C ASP A 14 5.09 4.22 4.69
N GLN A 15 3.89 3.74 4.34
CA GLN A 15 2.66 4.46 4.63
C GLN A 15 2.36 4.51 6.13
N HIS A 16 2.61 3.41 6.86
CA HIS A 16 2.48 3.40 8.33
C HIS A 16 3.50 4.34 8.98
N SER A 17 4.73 4.40 8.47
CA SER A 17 5.78 5.28 8.99
C SER A 17 5.41 6.75 8.78
N LEU A 18 4.86 7.10 7.62
CA LEU A 18 4.38 8.44 7.32
C LEU A 18 3.25 8.87 8.28
N GLY A 19 2.26 8.00 8.48
CA GLY A 19 1.18 8.25 9.43
C GLY A 19 1.67 8.34 10.89
N ALA A 20 2.58 7.44 11.29
CA ALA A 20 3.16 7.45 12.63
C ALA A 20 4.02 8.68 12.91
N GLU A 21 4.78 9.16 11.91
CA GLU A 21 5.54 10.40 12.00
C GLU A 21 4.60 11.59 12.23
N PHE A 22 3.54 11.71 11.44
CA PHE A 22 2.52 12.74 11.64
C PHE A 22 1.90 12.68 13.05
N LEU A 23 1.45 11.50 13.48
CA LEU A 23 0.81 11.33 14.79
C LEU A 23 1.76 11.70 15.94
N ARG A 24 3.03 11.29 15.87
CA ARG A 24 4.04 11.64 16.85
C ARG A 24 4.29 13.15 16.88
N ASP A 25 4.44 13.77 15.71
CA ASP A 25 4.79 15.19 15.61
C ASP A 25 3.62 16.09 16.08
N GLN A 26 2.36 15.66 15.91
CA GLN A 26 1.18 16.43 16.34
C GLN A 26 0.70 16.11 17.76
N PHE A 27 0.77 14.84 18.18
CA PHE A 27 0.13 14.38 19.42
C PHE A 27 1.13 13.77 20.43
N GLY A 28 2.43 13.77 20.11
CA GLY A 28 3.48 13.24 20.97
C GLY A 28 3.39 11.72 21.18
N GLU A 29 3.95 11.23 22.29
CA GLU A 29 3.96 9.79 22.60
C GLU A 29 2.56 9.19 22.75
N CYS A 30 1.59 9.97 23.24
CA CYS A 30 0.20 9.54 23.39
C CYS A 30 -0.52 9.31 22.05
N GLY A 31 -0.01 9.88 20.95
CA GLY A 31 -0.57 9.68 19.61
C GLY A 31 -0.27 8.32 18.99
N ARG A 32 0.61 7.51 19.60
CA ARG A 32 1.03 6.23 19.03
C ARG A 32 -0.12 5.20 19.06
N PRO A 33 -0.61 4.71 17.91
CA PRO A 33 -1.64 3.70 17.88
C PRO A 33 -1.17 2.39 18.53
N LYS A 34 -2.09 1.70 19.19
CA LYS A 34 -1.87 0.38 19.78
C LYS A 34 -2.67 -0.72 19.09
N ILE A 35 -3.67 -0.34 18.31
CA ILE A 35 -4.63 -1.26 17.71
C ILE A 35 -4.71 -1.03 16.21
N GLY A 36 -4.51 -2.09 15.44
CA GLY A 36 -4.76 -2.10 14.01
C GLY A 36 -6.25 -2.20 13.75
N TRP A 37 -6.75 -1.41 12.81
CA TRP A 37 -8.14 -1.43 12.38
C TRP A 37 -8.15 -1.64 10.87
N GLN A 38 -8.34 -2.89 10.45
CA GLN A 38 -8.33 -3.34 9.04
C GLN A 38 -9.69 -3.93 8.70
N VAL A 39 -10.73 -3.10 8.74
CA VAL A 39 -12.11 -3.59 8.61
C VAL A 39 -12.56 -3.86 7.19
N ASP A 40 -11.90 -3.23 6.21
CA ASP A 40 -12.33 -3.21 4.82
C ASP A 40 -11.38 -3.84 3.76
N PRO A 41 -10.12 -4.24 4.05
CA PRO A 41 -9.35 -5.03 3.08
C PRO A 41 -10.05 -6.35 2.75
N PHE A 42 -10.00 -6.76 1.48
CA PHE A 42 -10.75 -7.92 0.97
C PHE A 42 -10.03 -9.24 1.25
N GLY A 43 -9.96 -9.61 2.53
CA GLY A 43 -9.14 -10.67 3.10
C GLY A 43 -7.87 -10.10 3.75
N HIS A 44 -7.26 -10.91 4.63
CA HIS A 44 -6.17 -10.43 5.49
C HIS A 44 -4.91 -11.27 5.35
N SER A 45 -3.79 -10.58 5.12
CA SER A 45 -2.49 -11.20 4.92
C SER A 45 -1.83 -11.50 6.25
N ARG A 46 -1.17 -12.66 6.30
CA ARG A 46 -0.30 -12.98 7.43
C ARG A 46 0.85 -11.96 7.56
N GLU A 47 1.37 -11.42 6.46
CA GLU A 47 2.45 -10.43 6.48
C GLU A 47 2.04 -9.12 7.18
N GLN A 48 0.83 -8.60 6.90
CA GLN A 48 0.29 -7.42 7.59
C GLN A 48 0.24 -7.62 9.10
N GLY A 49 -0.26 -8.77 9.58
CA GLY A 49 -0.27 -9.08 11.01
C GLY A 49 1.14 -9.16 11.62
N SER A 50 2.12 -9.67 10.86
CA SER A 50 3.53 -9.73 11.29
C SER A 50 4.16 -8.35 11.39
N LEU A 51 3.90 -7.48 10.41
CA LEU A 51 4.38 -6.11 10.40
C LEU A 51 3.77 -5.30 11.56
N LEU A 52 2.46 -5.41 11.80
CA LEU A 52 1.81 -4.71 12.91
C LEU A 52 2.36 -5.15 14.28
N ALA A 53 2.59 -6.44 14.49
CA ALA A 53 3.21 -6.93 15.73
C ALA A 53 4.61 -6.31 15.93
N GLN A 54 5.43 -6.28 14.88
CA GLN A 54 6.77 -5.67 14.92
C GLN A 54 6.73 -4.14 15.08
N MET A 55 5.68 -3.47 14.59
CA MET A 55 5.42 -2.04 14.83
C MET A 55 4.94 -1.75 16.27
N GLY A 56 4.73 -2.78 17.09
CA GLY A 56 4.38 -2.65 18.50
C GLY A 56 2.89 -2.40 18.75
N PHE A 57 2.04 -2.93 17.87
CA PHE A 57 0.60 -3.04 18.09
C PHE A 57 0.28 -4.21 19.03
N ASP A 58 -0.70 -4.00 19.91
CA ASP A 58 -1.16 -5.00 20.88
C ASP A 58 -2.26 -5.90 20.30
N GLY A 59 -3.00 -5.41 19.29
CA GLY A 59 -4.00 -6.21 18.58
C GLY A 59 -4.46 -5.63 17.24
N LEU A 60 -5.25 -6.43 16.52
CA LEU A 60 -5.82 -6.15 15.21
C LEU A 60 -7.30 -6.51 15.18
N PHE A 61 -8.12 -5.62 14.61
CA PHE A 61 -9.53 -5.86 14.35
C PHE A 61 -9.76 -5.89 12.85
N GLN A 62 -10.48 -6.91 12.41
CA GLN A 62 -10.68 -7.19 11.00
C GLN A 62 -12.15 -7.51 10.68
N GLY A 63 -12.61 -7.10 9.50
CA GLY A 63 -14.02 -7.21 9.11
C GLY A 63 -14.30 -8.31 8.09
N ARG A 64 -13.44 -8.50 7.09
CA ARG A 64 -13.72 -9.34 5.91
C ARG A 64 -13.00 -10.67 5.96
N VAL A 65 -13.70 -11.70 6.43
CA VAL A 65 -13.23 -13.10 6.46
C VAL A 65 -14.22 -13.95 5.66
N ASP A 66 -13.73 -15.01 5.01
CA ASP A 66 -14.57 -15.96 4.27
C ASP A 66 -15.82 -16.36 5.07
N TYR A 67 -16.98 -16.33 4.41
CA TYR A 67 -18.27 -16.54 5.06
C TYR A 67 -18.37 -17.90 5.78
N GLN A 68 -17.70 -18.95 5.30
CA GLN A 68 -17.71 -20.27 5.95
C GLN A 68 -16.79 -20.29 7.17
N ASP A 69 -15.62 -19.64 7.11
CA ASP A 69 -14.74 -19.46 8.27
C ASP A 69 -15.45 -18.61 9.33
N TRP A 70 -16.07 -17.50 8.95
CA TRP A 70 -16.87 -16.66 9.85
C TRP A 70 -17.98 -17.47 10.54
N GLN A 71 -18.77 -18.25 9.80
CA GLN A 71 -19.83 -19.10 10.37
C GLN A 71 -19.30 -20.13 11.35
N THR A 72 -18.16 -20.75 11.01
CA THR A 72 -17.49 -21.73 11.86
C THR A 72 -17.00 -21.08 13.15
N ARG A 73 -16.38 -19.90 13.07
CA ARG A 73 -15.87 -19.16 14.22
C ARG A 73 -16.98 -18.64 15.11
N ASN A 74 -18.06 -18.15 14.53
CA ASN A 74 -19.26 -17.73 15.25
C ASN A 74 -19.84 -18.91 16.06
N ARG A 75 -19.98 -20.09 15.45
CA ARG A 75 -20.50 -21.29 16.13
C ARG A 75 -19.55 -21.82 17.22
N THR A 76 -18.25 -21.69 17.02
CA THR A 76 -17.21 -22.28 17.91
C THR A 76 -16.64 -21.28 18.92
N LYS A 77 -17.11 -20.02 18.91
CA LYS A 77 -16.62 -18.93 19.76
C LYS A 77 -15.13 -18.65 19.59
N THR A 78 -14.68 -18.60 18.33
CA THR A 78 -13.28 -18.41 17.94
C THR A 78 -13.07 -17.20 17.02
N MET A 79 -13.93 -16.19 17.14
CA MET A 79 -13.75 -14.86 16.52
C MET A 79 -12.54 -14.11 17.06
N GLU A 80 -12.04 -14.51 18.23
CA GLU A 80 -10.95 -13.90 18.97
C GLU A 80 -9.82 -14.93 19.15
N MET A 81 -8.62 -14.59 18.71
CA MET A 81 -7.48 -15.51 18.69
C MET A 81 -6.14 -14.79 18.85
N VAL A 82 -5.11 -15.56 19.20
CA VAL A 82 -3.72 -15.14 19.00
C VAL A 82 -3.27 -15.60 17.62
N TRP A 83 -3.08 -14.66 16.70
CA TRP A 83 -2.61 -14.94 15.36
C TRP A 83 -1.07 -14.98 15.35
N LYS A 84 -0.50 -16.14 15.03
CA LYS A 84 0.94 -16.36 14.92
C LYS A 84 1.37 -16.10 13.48
N THR A 85 1.77 -14.88 13.18
CA THR A 85 1.85 -14.39 11.79
C THR A 85 3.21 -14.62 11.12
N SER A 86 4.15 -15.28 11.79
CA SER A 86 5.39 -15.73 11.16
C SER A 86 5.90 -17.00 11.81
N THR A 87 6.33 -17.96 10.98
CA THR A 87 6.99 -19.19 11.43
C THR A 87 8.40 -18.95 11.96
N ASN A 88 9.01 -17.81 11.60
CA ASN A 88 10.44 -17.54 11.86
C ASN A 88 10.67 -16.58 13.03
N LEU A 89 9.71 -15.70 13.33
CA LEU A 89 9.87 -14.64 14.33
C LEU A 89 9.38 -15.04 15.74
N GLY A 90 8.79 -16.22 15.90
CA GLY A 90 8.30 -16.67 17.19
C GLY A 90 7.27 -15.69 17.77
N ASN A 91 7.41 -15.35 19.06
CA ASN A 91 6.47 -14.47 19.76
C ASN A 91 6.46 -13.01 19.28
N GLN A 92 7.50 -12.56 18.56
CA GLN A 92 7.57 -11.19 18.03
C GLN A 92 6.55 -10.93 16.90
N SER A 93 5.97 -11.99 16.33
CA SER A 93 4.91 -11.92 15.32
C SER A 93 3.55 -12.36 15.86
N TRP A 94 3.40 -12.53 17.17
CA TRP A 94 2.11 -12.93 17.73
C TRP A 94 1.27 -11.69 17.98
N LEU A 95 0.10 -11.63 17.35
CA LEU A 95 -0.81 -10.48 17.46
C LEU A 95 -2.20 -10.97 17.88
N PHE A 96 -2.78 -10.37 18.92
CA PHE A 96 -4.17 -10.64 19.24
C PHE A 96 -5.05 -10.13 18.10
N THR A 97 -5.92 -10.97 17.55
CA THR A 97 -6.77 -10.60 16.42
C THR A 97 -8.22 -10.92 16.73
N ALA A 98 -9.10 -9.97 16.46
CA ALA A 98 -10.54 -10.10 16.62
C ALA A 98 -11.24 -9.88 15.27
N ILE A 99 -12.14 -10.79 14.93
CA ILE A 99 -13.04 -10.66 13.80
C ILE A 99 -14.31 -9.98 14.30
N LEU A 100 -14.71 -8.91 13.61
CA LEU A 100 -15.96 -8.22 13.87
C LEU A 100 -17.14 -9.06 13.36
N ARG A 101 -18.30 -8.88 13.99
CA ARG A 101 -19.47 -9.73 13.71
C ARG A 101 -20.05 -9.44 12.33
N ASP A 102 -20.52 -8.22 12.12
CA ASP A 102 -21.27 -7.83 10.92
C ASP A 102 -20.42 -6.78 10.15
N GLU A 103 -19.23 -7.22 9.70
CA GLU A 103 -18.18 -6.38 9.13
C GLU A 103 -17.81 -5.19 10.04
N TYR A 104 -18.29 -3.99 9.77
CA TYR A 104 -17.97 -2.79 10.55
C TYR A 104 -19.15 -1.83 10.74
N SER A 105 -20.38 -2.31 10.52
CA SER A 105 -21.61 -1.52 10.58
C SER A 105 -22.31 -1.61 11.95
N PRO A 106 -23.17 -0.63 12.29
CA PRO A 106 -24.05 -0.73 13.45
C PRO A 106 -25.04 -1.91 13.29
N PRO A 107 -25.63 -2.39 14.40
CA PRO A 107 -26.72 -3.35 14.30
C PRO A 107 -27.90 -2.82 13.46
N ASP A 108 -28.57 -3.72 12.74
CA ASP A 108 -29.72 -3.38 11.90
C ASP A 108 -30.74 -2.47 12.61
N GLY A 109 -31.15 -1.40 11.93
CA GLY A 109 -32.13 -0.45 12.44
C GLY A 109 -31.58 0.60 13.40
N LEU A 110 -30.26 0.63 13.65
CA LEU A 110 -29.60 1.58 14.57
C LEU A 110 -28.53 2.44 13.87
N CYS A 111 -28.74 2.79 12.59
CA CYS A 111 -27.93 3.83 11.96
C CYS A 111 -28.48 5.22 12.29
N PHE A 112 -27.65 6.10 12.86
CA PHE A 112 -28.06 7.45 13.28
C PHE A 112 -27.38 8.55 12.46
N ASP A 113 -27.00 8.24 11.23
CA ASP A 113 -26.42 9.19 10.30
C ASP A 113 -27.48 9.88 9.45
N ASP A 114 -27.22 11.12 9.00
CA ASP A 114 -28.12 11.88 8.12
C ASP A 114 -28.41 11.12 6.80
N SER A 115 -27.48 10.27 6.36
CA SER A 115 -27.61 9.43 5.18
C SER A 115 -28.52 8.19 5.39
N CYS A 116 -28.91 7.91 6.63
CA CYS A 116 -29.69 6.73 7.00
C CYS A 116 -31.19 7.02 7.15
N ALA A 117 -32.01 6.00 6.93
CA ALA A 117 -33.47 6.09 7.03
C ALA A 117 -34.02 5.63 8.41
N ASP A 118 -33.17 5.17 9.31
CA ASP A 118 -33.59 4.65 10.60
C ASP A 118 -34.05 5.80 11.51
N PRO A 119 -35.25 5.71 12.15
CA PRO A 119 -35.70 6.76 13.05
C PRO A 119 -34.74 6.98 14.25
N PRO A 120 -34.55 8.22 14.71
CA PRO A 120 -33.84 8.47 15.95
C PRO A 120 -34.60 7.86 17.14
N ILE A 121 -33.94 7.80 18.30
CA ILE A 121 -34.57 7.44 19.56
C ILE A 121 -35.43 8.60 20.04
N MET A 122 -36.74 8.40 19.99
CA MET A 122 -37.77 9.33 20.42
C MET A 122 -38.21 8.98 21.84
N ASP A 123 -37.73 9.75 22.81
CA ASP A 123 -37.82 9.49 24.24
C ASP A 123 -38.76 10.44 25.00
N ASP A 124 -39.49 11.30 24.28
CA ASP A 124 -40.57 12.11 24.84
C ASP A 124 -41.90 11.33 24.75
N PRO A 125 -42.45 10.85 25.87
CA PRO A 125 -43.67 10.04 25.88
C PRO A 125 -44.92 10.83 25.47
N ARG A 126 -44.82 12.15 25.27
CA ARG A 126 -45.92 13.01 24.79
C ARG A 126 -46.03 13.05 23.28
N LEU A 127 -45.01 12.59 22.55
CA LEU A 127 -44.98 12.57 21.09
C LEU A 127 -45.50 11.24 20.56
N HIS A 128 -46.14 11.27 19.38
CA HIS A 128 -46.78 10.10 18.77
C HIS A 128 -45.78 9.02 18.32
N ASP A 129 -44.53 9.40 18.12
CA ASP A 129 -43.44 8.58 17.58
C ASP A 129 -42.49 8.05 18.68
N TYR A 130 -42.90 8.07 19.95
CA TYR A 130 -42.14 7.46 21.05
C TYR A 130 -41.79 5.99 20.76
N ASN A 131 -40.49 5.66 20.75
CA ASN A 131 -40.01 4.35 20.27
C ASN A 131 -38.94 3.69 21.17
N VAL A 132 -38.68 4.23 22.37
CA VAL A 132 -37.62 3.72 23.28
C VAL A 132 -37.71 2.20 23.52
N PRO A 133 -38.86 1.59 23.86
CA PRO A 133 -38.91 0.16 24.15
C PRO A 133 -38.50 -0.72 22.97
N GLU A 134 -38.91 -0.34 21.76
CA GLU A 134 -38.55 -1.05 20.53
C GLU A 134 -37.05 -0.96 20.26
N ARG A 135 -36.49 0.25 20.30
CA ARG A 135 -35.07 0.50 20.02
C ARG A 135 -34.14 -0.18 21.01
N VAL A 136 -34.48 -0.10 22.30
CA VAL A 136 -33.72 -0.75 23.38
C VAL A 136 -33.76 -2.27 23.24
N GLN A 137 -34.94 -2.83 22.99
CA GLN A 137 -35.10 -4.27 22.85
C GLN A 137 -34.35 -4.81 21.62
N ALA A 138 -34.38 -4.08 20.50
CA ALA A 138 -33.61 -4.41 19.30
C ALA A 138 -32.11 -4.45 19.58
N PHE A 139 -31.55 -3.44 20.27
CA PHE A 139 -30.14 -3.41 20.62
C PHE A 139 -29.74 -4.54 21.59
N ILE A 140 -30.57 -4.82 22.61
CA ILE A 140 -30.33 -5.92 23.55
C ILE A 140 -30.31 -7.27 22.81
N GLN A 141 -31.25 -7.51 21.89
CA GLN A 141 -31.28 -8.74 21.08
C GLN A 141 -30.06 -8.85 20.17
N ALA A 142 -29.67 -7.75 19.50
CA ALA A 142 -28.48 -7.71 18.67
C ALA A 142 -27.21 -8.02 19.47
N SER A 143 -27.08 -7.42 20.66
CA SER A 143 -25.97 -7.63 21.60
C SER A 143 -25.91 -9.07 22.09
N GLN A 144 -27.04 -9.67 22.49
CA GLN A 144 -27.10 -11.06 22.92
C GLN A 144 -26.76 -12.03 21.79
N LYS A 145 -27.27 -11.78 20.57
CA LYS A 145 -26.90 -12.54 19.38
C LYS A 145 -25.40 -12.44 19.08
N GLN A 146 -24.78 -11.29 19.35
CA GLN A 146 -23.34 -11.11 19.16
C GLN A 146 -22.58 -11.90 20.22
N ALA A 147 -22.89 -11.70 21.50
CA ALA A 147 -22.25 -12.38 22.61
C ALA A 147 -22.27 -13.91 22.48
N ALA A 148 -23.25 -14.50 21.78
CA ALA A 148 -23.30 -15.93 21.51
C ALA A 148 -22.07 -16.45 20.73
N GLY A 149 -21.45 -15.61 19.89
CA GLY A 149 -20.30 -15.95 19.06
C GLY A 149 -18.93 -15.58 19.63
N TYR A 150 -18.87 -14.92 20.79
CA TYR A 150 -17.63 -14.43 21.40
C TYR A 150 -17.30 -15.19 22.67
N ALA A 151 -16.03 -15.17 23.08
CA ALA A 151 -15.54 -16.05 24.13
C ALA A 151 -15.68 -15.45 25.55
N THR A 152 -15.97 -14.15 25.64
CA THR A 152 -16.10 -13.41 26.91
C THR A 152 -17.47 -12.72 27.02
N ASN A 153 -17.70 -12.05 28.14
CA ASN A 153 -18.84 -11.17 28.37
C ASN A 153 -18.60 -9.72 27.90
N HIS A 154 -17.51 -9.47 27.18
CA HIS A 154 -17.26 -8.22 26.49
C HIS A 154 -17.51 -8.44 25.00
N ILE A 155 -18.25 -7.52 24.36
CA ILE A 155 -18.37 -7.43 22.91
C ILE A 155 -18.09 -5.99 22.48
N ILE A 156 -17.63 -5.83 21.24
CA ILE A 156 -17.46 -4.52 20.60
C ILE A 156 -18.54 -4.34 19.54
N SER A 157 -19.27 -3.23 19.58
CA SER A 157 -20.27 -2.89 18.56
C SER A 157 -19.77 -1.64 17.83
N PRO A 158 -19.31 -1.77 16.57
CA PRO A 158 -19.02 -0.62 15.72
C PRO A 158 -20.31 0.18 15.52
N MET A 159 -20.32 1.45 15.93
CA MET A 159 -21.47 2.34 15.75
C MET A 159 -21.15 3.36 14.68
N GLY A 160 -21.00 2.92 13.43
CA GLY A 160 -20.61 3.75 12.28
C GLY A 160 -20.44 2.87 11.03
N ALA A 161 -20.31 3.47 9.86
CA ALA A 161 -20.01 2.80 8.59
C ALA A 161 -19.34 3.81 7.64
N ASP A 162 -19.31 3.51 6.34
CA ASP A 162 -18.72 4.34 5.29
C ASP A 162 -19.21 5.80 5.40
N PHE A 163 -18.28 6.72 5.59
CA PHE A 163 -18.52 8.17 5.67
C PHE A 163 -19.56 8.62 6.71
N HIS A 164 -19.93 7.78 7.68
CA HIS A 164 -20.80 8.22 8.78
C HIS A 164 -20.10 9.27 9.66
N TYR A 165 -20.90 9.90 10.54
CA TYR A 165 -20.53 11.02 11.42
C TYR A 165 -20.36 12.36 10.68
N GLU A 166 -20.95 12.54 9.49
CA GLU A 166 -21.06 13.88 8.87
C GLU A 166 -21.78 14.87 9.80
N ASN A 167 -22.83 14.37 10.48
CA ASN A 167 -23.50 15.03 11.58
C ASN A 167 -23.31 14.24 12.89
N ALA A 168 -22.11 14.34 13.46
CA ALA A 168 -21.76 13.61 14.68
C ALA A 168 -22.70 13.87 15.86
N ASN A 169 -23.35 15.05 15.93
CA ASN A 169 -24.28 15.37 17.01
C ASN A 169 -25.51 14.43 17.01
N GLU A 170 -26.01 14.03 15.85
CA GLU A 170 -27.13 13.07 15.76
C GLU A 170 -26.73 11.69 16.27
N TRP A 171 -25.54 11.21 15.88
CA TRP A 171 -24.96 10.00 16.45
C TRP A 171 -24.86 10.05 17.97
N PHE A 172 -24.17 11.06 18.52
CA PHE A 172 -23.94 11.13 19.96
C PHE A 172 -25.24 11.28 20.75
N LYS A 173 -26.21 12.08 20.27
CA LYS A 173 -27.51 12.24 20.93
C LYS A 173 -28.29 10.92 21.01
N ASN A 174 -28.27 10.11 19.95
CA ASN A 174 -28.94 8.82 19.93
C ASN A 174 -28.18 7.77 20.75
N LEU A 175 -26.85 7.76 20.69
CA LEU A 175 -26.02 6.85 21.47
C LEU A 175 -26.12 7.12 22.99
N ASP A 176 -26.23 8.39 23.41
CA ASP A 176 -26.49 8.76 24.81
C ASP A 176 -27.83 8.20 25.29
N LYS A 177 -28.90 8.38 24.50
CA LYS A 177 -30.22 7.82 24.80
C LYS A 177 -30.19 6.30 24.84
N LEU A 178 -29.58 5.67 23.83
CA LEU A 178 -29.46 4.22 23.74
C LEU A 178 -28.76 3.65 24.97
N THR A 179 -27.59 4.22 25.31
CA THR A 179 -26.80 3.83 26.49
C THR A 179 -27.61 3.98 27.77
N LYS A 180 -28.28 5.12 27.96
CA LYS A 180 -29.12 5.38 29.13
C LYS A 180 -30.23 4.33 29.26
N TYR A 181 -31.03 4.14 28.21
CA TYR A 181 -32.22 3.29 28.31
C TYR A 181 -31.88 1.80 28.32
N VAL A 182 -30.85 1.34 27.61
CA VAL A 182 -30.36 -0.05 27.70
C VAL A 182 -29.86 -0.37 29.11
N ASN A 183 -29.13 0.54 29.75
CA ASN A 183 -28.64 0.32 31.12
C ASN A 183 -29.78 0.38 32.16
N LEU A 184 -30.84 1.17 31.93
CA LEU A 184 -32.02 1.17 32.82
C LEU A 184 -32.75 -0.18 32.83
N GLU A 185 -32.73 -0.93 31.72
CA GLU A 185 -33.32 -2.27 31.65
C GLU A 185 -32.62 -3.30 32.56
N GLN A 186 -31.46 -2.97 33.14
CA GLN A 186 -30.84 -3.82 34.16
C GLN A 186 -31.73 -3.95 35.41
N ALA A 187 -32.51 -2.91 35.75
CA ALA A 187 -33.51 -2.99 36.81
C ALA A 187 -34.66 -3.96 36.49
N ASN A 188 -34.88 -4.23 35.20
CA ASN A 188 -35.87 -5.17 34.68
C ASN A 188 -35.27 -6.55 34.35
N GLY A 189 -34.03 -6.82 34.78
CA GLY A 189 -33.36 -8.11 34.63
C GLY A 189 -32.50 -8.27 33.37
N SER A 190 -32.31 -7.22 32.57
CA SER A 190 -31.33 -7.24 31.49
C SER A 190 -29.91 -7.43 32.04
N ASN A 191 -29.11 -8.27 31.40
CA ASN A 191 -27.70 -8.49 31.73
C ASN A 191 -26.75 -7.69 30.82
N VAL A 192 -27.29 -6.76 30.03
CA VAL A 192 -26.51 -5.93 29.11
C VAL A 192 -26.08 -4.64 29.82
N ASN A 193 -24.81 -4.26 29.64
CA ASN A 193 -24.28 -2.98 30.07
C ASN A 193 -23.56 -2.33 28.89
N THR A 194 -23.97 -1.11 28.55
CA THR A 194 -23.49 -0.37 27.39
C THR A 194 -22.78 0.90 27.83
N PHE A 195 -21.70 1.26 27.14
CA PHE A 195 -20.92 2.46 27.36
C PHE A 195 -20.04 2.75 26.14
N TYR A 196 -19.63 4.01 25.95
CA TYR A 196 -18.64 4.37 24.94
C TYR A 196 -17.30 3.70 25.21
N SER A 197 -16.67 3.18 24.17
CA SER A 197 -15.40 2.46 24.27
C SER A 197 -14.53 2.71 23.06
N THR A 198 -13.33 2.14 23.08
CA THR A 198 -12.38 2.11 21.97
C THR A 198 -11.89 0.67 21.76
N PRO A 199 -11.34 0.32 20.59
CA PRO A 199 -10.73 -0.98 20.37
C PRO A 199 -9.64 -1.31 21.40
N SER A 200 -8.89 -0.31 21.86
CA SER A 200 -7.87 -0.46 22.91
C SER A 200 -8.49 -0.84 24.26
N CYS A 201 -9.57 -0.17 24.66
CA CYS A 201 -10.28 -0.47 25.90
C CYS A 201 -10.95 -1.86 25.85
N TYR A 202 -11.49 -2.24 24.70
CA TYR A 202 -12.07 -3.57 24.50
C TYR A 202 -10.99 -4.66 24.64
N LEU A 203 -9.86 -4.52 23.94
CA LEU A 203 -8.75 -5.48 24.04
C LEU A 203 -8.20 -5.57 25.47
N TYR A 204 -8.12 -4.45 26.20
CA TYR A 204 -7.76 -4.46 27.61
C TYR A 204 -8.72 -5.29 28.46
N GLY A 205 -10.04 -5.17 28.23
CA GLY A 205 -11.06 -6.01 28.88
C GLY A 205 -10.86 -7.50 28.60
N LEU A 206 -10.60 -7.86 27.33
CA LEU A 206 -10.31 -9.24 26.93
C LEU A 206 -9.05 -9.79 27.61
N ASN A 207 -7.99 -8.97 27.69
CA ASN A 207 -6.76 -9.35 28.38
C ASN A 207 -7.00 -9.59 29.88
N LYS A 208 -7.79 -8.72 30.53
CA LYS A 208 -8.16 -8.85 31.95
C LYS A 208 -9.03 -10.07 32.26
N ALA A 209 -9.74 -10.61 31.28
CA ALA A 209 -10.49 -11.85 31.44
C ALA A 209 -9.59 -13.08 31.73
N GLY A 210 -8.25 -12.98 31.55
CA GLY A 210 -7.30 -14.02 31.95
C GLY A 210 -7.49 -15.35 31.22
N ARG A 211 -8.05 -15.29 30.00
CA ARG A 211 -8.45 -16.46 29.21
C ARG A 211 -7.32 -16.94 28.30
N THR A 212 -7.24 -18.25 28.10
CA THR A 212 -6.43 -18.84 27.02
C THR A 212 -7.19 -18.78 25.68
N TRP A 213 -6.55 -18.20 24.66
CA TRP A 213 -7.13 -18.00 23.34
C TRP A 213 -6.72 -19.09 22.36
N THR A 214 -7.56 -19.34 21.35
CA THR A 214 -7.18 -20.19 20.21
C THR A 214 -6.10 -19.51 19.37
N THR A 215 -5.46 -20.28 18.49
CA THR A 215 -4.38 -19.77 17.64
C THR A 215 -4.66 -20.01 16.16
N LYS A 216 -4.22 -19.09 15.30
CA LYS A 216 -4.17 -19.23 13.83
C LYS A 216 -2.75 -19.00 13.34
N THR A 217 -2.36 -19.56 12.19
CA THR A 217 -0.98 -19.50 11.65
C THR A 217 -0.86 -19.12 10.17
N ASP A 218 -1.93 -19.29 9.40
CA ASP A 218 -2.06 -18.96 7.98
C ASP A 218 -2.75 -17.60 7.78
N ASP A 219 -3.07 -17.24 6.54
CA ASP A 219 -3.76 -16.01 6.16
C ASP A 219 -5.30 -16.16 6.17
N PHE A 220 -6.01 -15.08 5.87
CA PHE A 220 -7.46 -15.05 5.64
C PHE A 220 -7.77 -14.83 4.15
N PHE A 221 -6.97 -15.44 3.26
CA PHE A 221 -7.21 -15.42 1.82
C PHE A 221 -7.59 -16.81 1.29
N PRO A 222 -8.34 -16.87 0.18
CA PRO A 222 -9.08 -15.77 -0.45
C PRO A 222 -10.33 -15.39 0.36
N TYR A 223 -10.81 -14.16 0.20
CA TYR A 223 -12.08 -13.71 0.78
C TYR A 223 -13.27 -14.05 -0.14
N ALA A 224 -14.37 -14.50 0.46
CA ALA A 224 -15.68 -14.59 -0.16
C ALA A 224 -16.75 -14.20 0.87
N ASP A 225 -17.64 -13.27 0.50
CA ASP A 225 -18.75 -12.82 1.33
C ASP A 225 -19.97 -13.77 1.25
N ARG A 226 -20.10 -14.52 0.14
CA ARG A 226 -21.17 -15.49 -0.08
C ARG A 226 -20.80 -16.57 -1.12
N PRO A 227 -21.61 -17.64 -1.28
CA PRO A 227 -21.30 -18.71 -2.22
C PRO A 227 -21.04 -18.21 -3.65
N HIS A 228 -19.97 -18.71 -4.27
CA HIS A 228 -19.54 -18.39 -5.64
C HIS A 228 -19.07 -16.95 -5.88
N GLU A 229 -18.85 -16.15 -4.83
CA GLU A 229 -18.37 -14.76 -4.94
C GLU A 229 -17.00 -14.63 -4.28
N PHE A 230 -15.98 -15.21 -4.92
CA PHE A 230 -14.60 -15.07 -4.47
C PHE A 230 -14.00 -13.75 -4.99
N TRP A 231 -13.49 -12.94 -4.07
CA TRP A 231 -12.92 -11.63 -4.37
C TRP A 231 -11.46 -11.79 -4.80
N THR A 232 -11.19 -12.59 -5.83
CA THR A 232 -9.83 -12.81 -6.36
C THR A 232 -9.55 -12.02 -7.64
N GLY A 233 -10.57 -11.39 -8.23
CA GLY A 233 -10.43 -10.56 -9.42
C GLY A 233 -9.51 -9.35 -9.20
N TYR A 234 -9.62 -8.69 -8.03
CA TYR A 234 -8.83 -7.50 -7.71
C TYR A 234 -7.33 -7.78 -7.58
N PHE A 235 -6.93 -9.05 -7.45
CA PHE A 235 -5.52 -9.45 -7.53
C PHE A 235 -4.89 -9.01 -8.87
N THR A 236 -5.69 -8.88 -9.93
CA THR A 236 -5.22 -8.48 -11.27
C THR A 236 -5.80 -7.15 -11.76
N SER A 237 -6.98 -6.72 -11.29
CA SER A 237 -7.63 -5.48 -11.74
C SER A 237 -6.68 -4.28 -11.84
N ARG A 238 -6.79 -3.49 -12.91
CA ARG A 238 -5.89 -2.34 -13.19
C ARG A 238 -4.39 -2.69 -13.10
N PRO A 239 -3.88 -3.69 -13.86
CA PRO A 239 -2.50 -4.15 -13.73
C PRO A 239 -1.46 -3.07 -14.08
N ALA A 240 -1.83 -2.09 -14.92
CA ALA A 240 -0.98 -0.94 -15.23
C ALA A 240 -0.74 -0.05 -14.00
N LEU A 241 -1.76 0.21 -13.18
CA LEU A 241 -1.63 0.98 -11.95
C LEU A 241 -0.80 0.21 -10.91
N LYS A 242 -1.04 -1.10 -10.76
CA LYS A 242 -0.23 -1.97 -9.89
C LYS A 242 1.26 -1.94 -10.26
N ARG A 243 1.59 -2.02 -11.55
CA ARG A 243 2.98 -1.85 -12.02
C ARG A 243 3.50 -0.45 -11.74
N TYR A 244 2.68 0.58 -11.97
CA TYR A 244 3.10 1.96 -11.76
C TYR A 244 3.40 2.27 -10.30
N GLU A 245 2.64 1.70 -9.36
CA GLU A 245 2.96 1.73 -7.93
C GLU A 245 4.34 1.13 -7.65
N ARG A 246 4.65 -0.08 -8.17
CA ARG A 246 5.95 -0.73 -7.89
C ARG A 246 7.12 0.06 -8.46
N HIS A 247 6.94 0.61 -9.66
CA HIS A 247 7.91 1.49 -10.28
C HIS A 247 8.12 2.78 -9.48
N SER A 248 7.04 3.39 -9.01
CA SER A 248 7.06 4.60 -8.19
C SER A 248 7.68 4.36 -6.82
N ASN A 249 7.42 3.21 -6.19
CA ASN A 249 8.07 2.79 -4.94
C ASN A 249 9.59 2.72 -5.12
N ASN A 250 10.07 2.10 -6.21
CA ASN A 250 11.50 2.02 -6.50
C ASN A 250 12.13 3.42 -6.64
N ILE A 251 11.49 4.31 -7.41
CA ILE A 251 11.94 5.71 -7.53
C ILE A 251 11.98 6.39 -6.16
N LEU A 252 10.97 6.19 -5.31
CA LEU A 252 10.95 6.75 -3.95
C LEU A 252 12.13 6.24 -3.11
N GLN A 253 12.42 4.94 -3.13
CA GLN A 253 13.56 4.37 -2.39
C GLN A 253 14.90 4.93 -2.89
N ILE A 254 15.10 4.99 -4.22
CA ILE A 254 16.30 5.60 -4.82
C ILE A 254 16.43 7.07 -4.41
N THR A 255 15.33 7.81 -4.44
CA THR A 255 15.30 9.23 -4.07
C THR A 255 15.69 9.45 -2.62
N ARG A 256 15.20 8.62 -1.71
CA ARG A 256 15.56 8.66 -0.28
C ARG A 256 17.03 8.32 -0.05
N GLN A 257 17.55 7.29 -0.72
CA GLN A 257 18.96 6.92 -0.65
C GLN A 257 19.86 8.07 -1.14
N LEU A 258 19.59 8.60 -2.34
CA LEU A 258 20.35 9.71 -2.91
C LEU A 258 20.27 10.97 -2.05
N ASN A 259 19.11 11.27 -1.46
CA ASN A 259 18.98 12.36 -0.51
C ASN A 259 19.84 12.14 0.74
N ALA A 260 19.89 10.91 1.27
CA ALA A 260 20.72 10.57 2.42
C ALA A 260 22.22 10.75 2.12
N PHE A 261 22.69 10.29 0.96
CA PHE A 261 24.09 10.43 0.55
C PHE A 261 24.52 11.88 0.26
N SER A 262 23.63 12.66 -0.35
CA SER A 262 23.95 14.03 -0.80
C SER A 262 23.59 15.10 0.23
N ASN A 263 22.83 14.75 1.27
CA ASN A 263 22.19 15.68 2.19
C ASN A 263 21.51 16.84 1.42
N SER A 264 20.60 16.49 0.50
CA SER A 264 20.03 17.47 -0.45
C SER A 264 19.10 18.49 0.24
N GLN A 265 18.65 18.22 1.47
CA GLN A 265 17.76 19.07 2.27
C GLN A 265 16.44 19.39 1.54
N LEU A 266 15.93 18.45 0.74
CA LEU A 266 14.67 18.58 -0.02
C LEU A 266 13.57 17.66 0.52
N ARG A 267 13.38 17.66 1.85
CA ARG A 267 12.40 16.80 2.53
C ARG A 267 10.98 16.95 1.95
N ASN A 268 10.54 18.19 1.70
CA ASN A 268 9.20 18.46 1.16
C ASN A 268 8.98 17.83 -0.22
N SER A 269 9.98 17.82 -1.09
CA SER A 269 9.86 17.20 -2.42
C SER A 269 9.77 15.67 -2.33
N ILE A 270 10.39 15.05 -1.33
CA ILE A 270 10.28 13.60 -1.08
C ILE A 270 8.89 13.25 -0.53
N PHE A 271 8.31 14.14 0.29
CA PHE A 271 6.98 13.93 0.85
C PHE A 271 5.89 13.85 -0.22
N VAL A 272 5.96 14.65 -1.29
CA VAL A 272 4.95 14.59 -2.37
C VAL A 272 4.80 13.17 -2.93
N LEU A 273 5.93 12.48 -3.21
CA LEU A 273 5.87 11.09 -3.66
C LEU A 273 5.54 10.12 -2.51
N SER A 274 6.01 10.38 -1.29
CA SER A 274 5.70 9.52 -0.13
C SER A 274 4.19 9.51 0.19
N GLU A 275 3.53 10.66 0.13
CA GLU A 275 2.09 10.81 0.33
C GLU A 275 1.32 10.14 -0.81
N ALA A 276 1.71 10.37 -2.07
CA ALA A 276 1.11 9.69 -3.22
C ALA A 276 1.23 8.17 -3.10
N MET A 277 2.41 7.66 -2.75
CA MET A 277 2.64 6.23 -2.51
C MET A 277 1.79 5.71 -1.35
N GLY A 278 1.67 6.48 -0.26
CA GLY A 278 0.85 6.12 0.89
C GLY A 278 -0.64 6.01 0.56
N VAL A 279 -1.17 6.99 -0.18
CA VAL A 279 -2.56 6.98 -0.67
C VAL A 279 -2.81 5.80 -1.61
N VAL A 280 -1.88 5.50 -2.52
CA VAL A 280 -2.04 4.38 -3.47
C VAL A 280 -2.04 3.01 -2.78
N GLN A 281 -1.57 2.89 -1.54
CA GLN A 281 -1.73 1.65 -0.78
C GLN A 281 -3.17 1.38 -0.36
N HIS A 282 -4.07 2.36 -0.43
CA HIS A 282 -5.49 2.23 -0.08
C HIS A 282 -6.14 0.97 -0.67
N HIS A 283 -7.06 0.34 0.06
CA HIS A 283 -7.70 -0.91 -0.36
C HIS A 283 -8.62 -0.79 -1.58
N ASP A 284 -8.89 0.43 -2.06
CA ASP A 284 -9.48 0.68 -3.40
C ASP A 284 -8.52 1.29 -4.43
N ALA A 285 -7.25 1.52 -4.09
CA ALA A 285 -6.29 2.10 -5.02
C ALA A 285 -5.48 1.01 -5.72
N VAL A 286 -4.43 0.47 -5.08
CA VAL A 286 -3.60 -0.58 -5.68
C VAL A 286 -4.39 -1.85 -6.01
N SER A 287 -5.48 -2.12 -5.29
CA SER A 287 -6.42 -3.22 -5.57
C SER A 287 -7.14 -3.07 -6.92
N GLY A 288 -7.33 -1.84 -7.41
CA GLY A 288 -8.00 -1.56 -8.67
C GLY A 288 -9.52 -1.64 -8.63
N THR A 289 -10.15 -1.40 -7.48
CA THR A 289 -11.61 -1.47 -7.25
C THR A 289 -12.32 -0.10 -7.28
N GLU A 290 -11.58 0.99 -7.49
CA GLU A 290 -12.09 2.35 -7.64
C GLU A 290 -12.73 2.64 -9.02
N LYS A 291 -13.48 3.75 -9.09
CA LYS A 291 -13.99 4.31 -10.36
C LYS A 291 -12.87 4.84 -11.26
N GLN A 292 -13.13 4.93 -12.56
CA GLN A 292 -12.09 5.25 -13.55
C GLN A 292 -11.44 6.62 -13.34
N GLU A 293 -12.22 7.64 -12.98
CA GLU A 293 -11.73 8.97 -12.66
C GLU A 293 -10.82 9.00 -11.42
N VAL A 294 -11.10 8.15 -10.42
CA VAL A 294 -10.29 8.01 -9.22
C VAL A 294 -8.96 7.30 -9.54
N ALA A 295 -9.01 6.29 -10.40
CA ALA A 295 -7.79 5.62 -10.90
C ALA A 295 -6.86 6.61 -11.63
N PHE A 296 -7.44 7.55 -12.40
CA PHE A 296 -6.67 8.61 -13.06
C PHE A 296 -6.08 9.60 -12.06
N ASP A 297 -6.79 9.97 -10.99
CA ASP A 297 -6.25 10.80 -9.92
C ASP A 297 -5.05 10.11 -9.23
N TYR A 298 -5.15 8.83 -8.89
CA TYR A 298 -4.03 8.06 -8.33
C TYR A 298 -2.81 8.07 -9.25
N ALA A 299 -2.99 7.80 -10.55
CA ALA A 299 -1.90 7.85 -11.53
C ALA A 299 -1.31 9.26 -11.65
N GLN A 300 -2.13 10.31 -11.63
CA GLN A 300 -1.68 11.69 -11.66
C GLN A 300 -0.82 12.04 -10.44
N ARG A 301 -1.26 11.65 -9.23
CA ARG A 301 -0.50 11.86 -7.98
C ARG A 301 0.88 11.21 -8.04
N LEU A 302 0.96 9.96 -8.50
CA LEU A 302 2.24 9.27 -8.68
C LEU A 302 3.14 10.01 -9.67
N SER A 303 2.60 10.47 -10.81
CA SER A 303 3.38 11.24 -11.80
C SER A 303 3.93 12.54 -11.20
N VAL A 304 3.09 13.31 -10.50
CA VAL A 304 3.52 14.55 -9.84
C VAL A 304 4.57 14.28 -8.75
N GLY A 305 4.42 13.17 -8.03
CA GLY A 305 5.41 12.70 -7.06
C GLY A 305 6.75 12.37 -7.71
N ILE A 306 6.74 11.63 -8.82
CA ILE A 306 7.95 11.28 -9.58
C ILE A 306 8.66 12.54 -10.10
N ASP A 307 7.93 13.54 -10.59
CA ASP A 307 8.53 14.80 -11.05
C ASP A 307 9.25 15.54 -9.91
N ASN A 308 8.71 15.49 -8.69
CA ASN A 308 9.38 16.04 -7.51
C ASN A 308 10.58 15.20 -7.08
N ALA A 309 10.49 13.88 -7.18
CA ALA A 309 11.60 12.97 -6.93
C ALA A 309 12.78 13.23 -7.88
N ILE A 310 12.51 13.49 -9.16
CA ILE A 310 13.53 13.85 -10.16
C ILE A 310 14.32 15.11 -9.74
N ARG A 311 13.67 16.11 -9.12
CA ARG A 311 14.35 17.31 -8.61
C ARG A 311 15.35 16.97 -7.50
N VAL A 312 14.97 16.06 -6.60
CA VAL A 312 15.81 15.57 -5.51
C VAL A 312 16.99 14.77 -6.06
N ILE A 313 16.74 13.88 -7.02
CA ILE A 313 17.76 13.09 -7.71
C ILE A 313 18.77 14.00 -8.39
N ASN A 314 18.32 15.04 -9.12
CA ASN A 314 19.18 16.01 -9.77
C ASN A 314 20.07 16.74 -8.76
N LYS A 315 19.49 17.29 -7.69
CA LYS A 315 20.26 17.99 -6.64
C LYS A 315 21.25 17.06 -5.94
N ALA A 316 20.95 15.78 -5.82
CA ALA A 316 21.89 14.80 -5.31
C ALA A 316 23.07 14.62 -6.26
N PHE A 317 22.80 14.44 -7.55
CA PHE A 317 23.84 14.28 -8.56
C PHE A 317 24.66 15.54 -8.83
N ASP A 318 24.11 16.74 -8.61
CA ASP A 318 24.88 18.00 -8.63
C ASP A 318 26.03 17.99 -7.61
N LYS A 319 25.90 17.20 -6.54
CA LYS A 319 26.93 17.02 -5.51
C LYS A 319 27.79 15.76 -5.73
N LEU A 320 27.20 14.70 -6.28
CA LEU A 320 27.84 13.38 -6.36
C LEU A 320 28.60 13.13 -7.68
N LEU A 321 28.22 13.78 -8.79
CA LEU A 321 28.87 13.60 -10.10
C LEU A 321 30.12 14.44 -10.34
N PRO A 322 30.25 15.69 -9.82
CA PRO A 322 31.47 16.46 -10.00
C PRO A 322 32.71 15.68 -9.54
N LYS A 323 33.76 15.73 -10.36
CA LYS A 323 35.12 15.32 -9.95
C LYS A 323 35.99 16.57 -9.87
N ASP A 324 36.69 16.72 -8.75
CA ASP A 324 37.57 17.85 -8.48
C ASP A 324 36.85 19.20 -8.64
N THR A 325 37.39 20.11 -9.46
CA THR A 325 36.82 21.45 -9.72
C THR A 325 35.91 21.50 -10.95
N GLN A 326 35.57 20.35 -11.55
CA GLN A 326 34.69 20.33 -12.73
C GLN A 326 33.24 20.66 -12.33
N PRO A 327 32.50 21.40 -13.18
CA PRO A 327 31.09 21.65 -12.93
C PRO A 327 30.30 20.33 -12.96
N ALA A 328 29.16 20.32 -12.27
CA ALA A 328 28.21 19.23 -12.37
C ALA A 328 27.80 19.01 -13.84
N PRO A 329 27.62 17.74 -14.28
CA PRO A 329 26.99 17.44 -15.55
C PRO A 329 25.59 18.09 -15.63
N GLY A 330 25.08 18.22 -16.85
CA GLY A 330 23.72 18.72 -17.05
C GLY A 330 22.65 17.91 -16.31
N PRO A 331 21.41 18.43 -16.25
CA PRO A 331 20.33 17.77 -15.54
C PRO A 331 20.11 16.34 -16.05
N GLN A 332 19.87 15.44 -15.10
CA GLN A 332 19.52 14.05 -15.32
C GLN A 332 18.02 13.93 -15.61
N PHE A 333 17.69 13.15 -16.63
CA PHE A 333 16.33 12.83 -17.02
C PHE A 333 16.08 11.33 -16.87
N LEU A 334 14.89 10.95 -16.39
CA LEU A 334 14.50 9.54 -16.29
C LEU A 334 13.71 9.13 -17.54
N CYS A 335 14.09 7.99 -18.13
CA CYS A 335 13.32 7.33 -19.18
C CYS A 335 12.17 6.53 -18.55
N GLN A 336 10.98 7.12 -18.39
CA GLN A 336 9.87 6.49 -17.65
C GLN A 336 9.09 5.42 -18.43
N VAL A 337 9.30 5.31 -19.74
CA VAL A 337 8.49 4.47 -20.66
C VAL A 337 9.35 3.54 -21.51
N THR A 338 10.42 3.00 -20.92
CA THR A 338 11.33 2.06 -21.60
C THR A 338 10.64 0.75 -21.97
N ASN A 339 9.57 0.37 -21.27
CA ASN A 339 8.73 -0.79 -21.60
C ASN A 339 8.14 -0.74 -23.03
N ILE A 340 7.85 0.44 -23.56
CA ILE A 340 7.39 0.65 -24.95
C ILE A 340 8.54 1.04 -25.88
N SER A 341 9.79 0.81 -25.46
CA SER A 341 11.01 1.18 -26.21
C SER A 341 11.06 2.67 -26.55
N GLU A 342 10.80 3.51 -25.55
CA GLU A 342 10.83 4.95 -25.67
C GLU A 342 11.69 5.57 -24.58
N CYS A 343 12.62 6.44 -25.00
CA CYS A 343 13.27 7.40 -24.13
C CYS A 343 13.59 8.66 -24.95
N LEU A 344 12.73 9.67 -24.84
CA LEU A 344 12.86 10.91 -25.62
C LEU A 344 14.15 11.69 -25.33
N PRO A 345 14.67 11.79 -24.09
CA PRO A 345 15.93 12.50 -23.82
C PRO A 345 17.15 12.01 -24.60
N VAL A 346 17.20 10.72 -24.96
CA VAL A 346 18.32 10.15 -25.76
C VAL A 346 18.01 10.10 -27.25
N GLN A 347 16.76 10.36 -27.64
CA GLN A 347 16.35 10.33 -29.03
C GLN A 347 17.08 11.43 -29.81
N ASP A 348 17.75 11.02 -30.89
CA ASP A 348 18.49 11.88 -31.84
C ASP A 348 19.79 12.52 -31.36
N GLN A 349 20.22 12.25 -30.12
CA GLN A 349 21.52 12.69 -29.64
C GLN A 349 22.66 12.06 -30.45
N THR A 350 23.80 12.74 -30.57
CA THR A 350 25.03 12.14 -31.13
C THR A 350 25.93 11.63 -30.02
N ARG A 351 25.86 12.25 -28.84
CA ARG A 351 26.57 11.86 -27.63
C ARG A 351 25.64 12.02 -26.44
N PHE A 352 25.62 11.04 -25.57
CA PHE A 352 24.91 11.12 -24.29
C PHE A 352 25.60 10.26 -23.24
N THR A 353 25.20 10.46 -21.98
CA THR A 353 25.66 9.64 -20.86
C THR A 353 24.48 8.94 -20.22
N LEU A 354 24.73 7.76 -19.68
CA LEU A 354 23.76 7.01 -18.90
C LEU A 354 24.35 6.70 -17.54
N THR A 355 23.83 7.37 -16.51
CA THR A 355 24.16 7.11 -15.12
C THR A 355 23.19 6.08 -14.57
N LEU A 356 23.72 4.92 -14.15
CA LEU A 356 22.94 3.82 -13.61
C LEU A 356 23.17 3.72 -12.11
N TRP A 357 22.12 3.87 -11.31
CA TRP A 357 22.16 3.70 -9.85
C TRP A 357 21.72 2.30 -9.44
N ASN A 358 22.48 1.66 -8.56
CA ASN A 358 22.14 0.39 -7.93
C ASN A 358 21.67 0.64 -6.49
N PRO A 359 20.36 0.48 -6.20
CA PRO A 359 19.83 0.68 -4.87
C PRO A 359 20.05 -0.50 -3.91
N THR A 360 20.69 -1.59 -4.37
CA THR A 360 20.91 -2.80 -3.56
C THR A 360 22.24 -2.75 -2.83
N VAL A 361 22.36 -3.53 -1.74
CA VAL A 361 23.57 -3.64 -0.92
C VAL A 361 24.66 -4.55 -1.52
N HIS A 362 24.43 -5.08 -2.73
CA HIS A 362 25.37 -5.95 -3.42
C HIS A 362 25.72 -5.39 -4.80
N PRO A 363 26.93 -5.63 -5.31
CA PRO A 363 27.26 -5.30 -6.69
C PRO A 363 26.34 -6.02 -7.67
N VAL A 364 25.96 -5.34 -8.76
CA VAL A 364 25.05 -5.87 -9.79
C VAL A 364 25.74 -5.85 -11.14
N LEU A 365 25.76 -7.00 -11.82
CA LEU A 365 26.30 -7.15 -13.17
C LEU A 365 25.21 -7.67 -14.10
N GLN A 366 24.56 -6.77 -14.85
CA GLN A 366 23.39 -7.10 -15.66
C GLN A 366 23.34 -6.36 -17.00
N TYR A 367 22.48 -6.83 -17.91
CA TYR A 367 22.25 -6.19 -19.21
C TYR A 367 21.21 -5.07 -19.10
N TYR A 368 21.51 -3.95 -19.73
CA TYR A 368 20.62 -2.80 -19.85
C TYR A 368 20.28 -2.55 -21.31
N ARG A 369 19.10 -2.00 -21.55
CA ARG A 369 18.54 -1.74 -22.88
C ARG A 369 18.22 -0.26 -23.04
N VAL A 370 18.71 0.35 -24.10
CA VAL A 370 18.47 1.78 -24.40
C VAL A 370 17.85 1.89 -25.79
N PRO A 371 16.63 2.45 -25.94
CA PRO A 371 16.06 2.73 -27.26
C PRO A 371 16.91 3.76 -28.02
N VAL A 372 17.29 3.45 -29.26
CA VAL A 372 18.21 4.28 -30.05
C VAL A 372 17.78 4.40 -31.52
N THR A 373 18.09 5.56 -32.12
CA THR A 373 17.91 5.84 -33.56
C THR A 373 19.17 5.62 -34.39
N LYS A 374 20.34 5.53 -33.74
CA LYS A 374 21.68 5.40 -34.35
C LYS A 374 22.44 4.21 -33.75
N SER A 375 23.54 3.83 -34.38
CA SER A 375 24.55 2.95 -33.79
C SER A 375 25.46 3.74 -32.86
N TYR A 376 25.83 3.18 -31.71
CA TYR A 376 26.71 3.84 -30.74
C TYR A 376 27.89 2.95 -30.37
N THR A 377 29.04 3.57 -30.15
CA THR A 377 30.14 3.00 -29.36
C THR A 377 29.85 3.31 -27.89
N VAL A 378 29.86 2.28 -27.05
CA VAL A 378 29.60 2.41 -25.60
C VAL A 378 30.93 2.28 -24.86
N ARG A 379 31.21 3.22 -23.97
CA ARG A 379 32.38 3.20 -23.10
C ARG A 379 31.98 3.09 -21.64
N ASP A 380 32.76 2.33 -20.89
CA ASP A 380 32.61 2.18 -19.44
C ASP A 380 33.10 3.44 -18.68
N PRO A 381 32.97 3.47 -17.33
CA PRO A 381 33.44 4.59 -16.52
C PRO A 381 34.95 4.88 -16.61
N THR A 382 35.75 3.94 -17.12
CA THR A 382 37.20 4.09 -17.33
C THR A 382 37.53 4.60 -18.74
N GLY A 383 36.52 4.76 -19.60
CA GLY A 383 36.65 5.20 -20.99
C GLY A 383 36.90 4.06 -21.98
N GLN A 384 36.95 2.81 -21.51
CA GLN A 384 37.21 1.66 -22.36
C GLN A 384 35.95 1.23 -23.11
N PRO A 385 36.04 0.89 -24.41
CA PRO A 385 34.90 0.41 -25.16
C PRO A 385 34.42 -0.94 -24.62
N ILE A 386 33.10 -1.10 -24.50
CA ILE A 386 32.47 -2.35 -24.08
C ILE A 386 31.58 -2.91 -25.18
N LEU A 387 31.35 -4.21 -25.13
CA LEU A 387 30.48 -4.89 -26.07
C LEU A 387 29.04 -4.35 -25.94
N ALA A 388 28.48 -3.95 -27.07
CA ALA A 388 27.09 -3.53 -27.19
C ALA A 388 26.47 -4.10 -28.47
N GLU A 389 25.23 -4.57 -28.39
CA GLU A 389 24.49 -5.18 -29.50
C GLU A 389 23.23 -4.38 -29.83
N LEU A 390 22.91 -4.23 -31.11
CA LEU A 390 21.67 -3.62 -31.57
C LEU A 390 20.62 -4.69 -31.85
N ILE A 391 19.47 -4.59 -31.20
CA ILE A 391 18.31 -5.44 -31.44
C ILE A 391 17.15 -4.59 -32.01
N PRO A 392 16.52 -5.00 -33.12
CA PRO A 392 15.37 -4.28 -33.67
C PRO A 392 14.19 -4.20 -32.69
N VAL A 393 13.56 -3.05 -32.59
CA VAL A 393 12.28 -2.90 -31.87
C VAL A 393 11.20 -3.68 -32.64
N SER A 394 10.47 -4.53 -31.93
CA SER A 394 9.44 -5.39 -32.52
C SER A 394 8.31 -4.58 -33.17
N ASN A 395 7.66 -5.16 -34.19
CA ASN A 395 6.49 -4.53 -34.82
C ASN A 395 5.32 -4.35 -33.85
N ALA A 396 5.18 -5.24 -32.85
CA ALA A 396 4.16 -5.09 -31.81
C ALA A 396 4.44 -3.87 -30.94
N THR A 397 5.68 -3.70 -30.49
CA THR A 397 6.10 -2.55 -29.66
C THR A 397 5.95 -1.22 -30.41
N LYS A 398 6.28 -1.18 -31.71
CA LYS A 398 6.11 0.02 -32.55
C LYS A 398 4.64 0.46 -32.68
N LYS A 399 3.69 -0.45 -32.50
CA LYS A 399 2.25 -0.20 -32.62
C LYS A 399 1.55 0.07 -31.28
N ILE A 400 2.28 0.09 -30.16
CA ILE A 400 1.68 0.36 -28.85
C ILE A 400 1.09 1.78 -28.84
N PRO A 401 -0.20 1.96 -28.52
CA PRO A 401 -0.81 3.29 -28.42
C PRO A 401 -0.07 4.18 -27.42
N GLY A 402 0.08 5.46 -27.76
CA GLY A 402 0.80 6.44 -26.94
C GLY A 402 2.32 6.45 -27.13
N ARG A 403 2.90 5.47 -27.83
CA ARG A 403 4.32 5.52 -28.21
C ARG A 403 4.55 6.60 -29.28
N THR A 404 5.45 7.53 -29.01
CA THR A 404 5.82 8.64 -29.91
C THR A 404 7.25 8.54 -30.44
N SER A 405 8.05 7.60 -29.94
CA SER A 405 9.46 7.45 -30.30
C SER A 405 9.72 6.98 -31.74
N THR A 406 10.77 7.53 -32.35
CA THR A 406 11.30 7.08 -33.66
C THR A 406 12.36 5.96 -33.54
N ALA A 407 12.70 5.53 -32.32
CA ALA A 407 13.72 4.51 -32.09
C ALA A 407 13.35 3.19 -32.81
N GLY A 408 14.21 2.78 -33.75
CA GLY A 408 14.04 1.55 -34.53
C GLY A 408 14.75 0.33 -33.91
N ASN A 409 15.72 0.58 -33.03
CA ASN A 409 16.52 -0.43 -32.36
C ASN A 409 16.63 -0.16 -30.86
N GLN A 410 17.03 -1.17 -30.10
CA GLN A 410 17.50 -1.08 -28.73
C GLN A 410 18.97 -1.47 -28.69
N LEU A 411 19.80 -0.65 -28.06
CA LEU A 411 21.17 -0.98 -27.76
C LEU A 411 21.22 -1.74 -26.43
N ILE A 412 21.83 -2.92 -26.42
CA ILE A 412 22.00 -3.75 -25.24
C ILE A 412 23.48 -3.79 -24.87
N PHE A 413 23.79 -3.50 -23.60
CA PHE A 413 25.16 -3.57 -23.08
C PHE A 413 25.12 -4.10 -21.64
N ARG A 414 26.23 -4.70 -21.20
CA ARG A 414 26.36 -5.21 -19.83
C ARG A 414 27.00 -4.14 -18.95
N ALA A 415 26.36 -3.78 -17.85
CA ALA A 415 26.88 -2.82 -16.87
C ALA A 415 27.19 -3.50 -15.54
N ASN A 416 28.29 -3.06 -14.93
CA ASN A 416 28.73 -3.46 -13.60
C ASN A 416 28.50 -2.29 -12.65
N LEU A 417 27.69 -2.45 -11.62
CA LEU A 417 27.36 -1.39 -10.67
C LEU A 417 27.83 -1.78 -9.26
N PRO A 418 28.47 -0.86 -8.53
CA PRO A 418 28.82 -1.09 -7.13
C PRO A 418 27.55 -1.20 -6.26
N ALA A 419 27.67 -1.76 -5.06
CA ALA A 419 26.61 -1.71 -4.05
C ALA A 419 26.30 -0.25 -3.65
N LEU A 420 25.01 0.09 -3.53
CA LEU A 420 24.53 1.43 -3.12
C LEU A 420 25.26 2.57 -3.82
N GLY A 421 25.44 2.47 -5.14
CA GLY A 421 26.24 3.41 -5.90
C GLY A 421 25.87 3.43 -7.38
N PHE A 422 26.62 4.21 -8.15
CA PHE A 422 26.37 4.38 -9.57
C PHE A 422 27.63 4.26 -10.40
N ASN A 423 27.43 3.98 -11.70
CA ASN A 423 28.44 4.13 -12.73
C ASN A 423 27.84 4.87 -13.93
N THR A 424 28.66 5.67 -14.60
CA THR A 424 28.27 6.43 -15.79
C THR A 424 28.92 5.83 -17.03
N TYR A 425 28.08 5.53 -18.03
CA TYR A 425 28.47 5.01 -19.32
C TYR A 425 28.34 6.09 -20.39
N PHE A 426 29.23 6.07 -21.37
CA PHE A 426 29.31 7.10 -22.41
C PHE A 426 28.96 6.51 -23.77
N PHE A 427 28.08 7.20 -24.49
CA PHE A 427 27.57 6.77 -25.78
C PHE A 427 27.97 7.80 -26.83
N GLU A 428 28.59 7.34 -27.91
CA GLU A 428 28.99 8.18 -29.03
C GLU A 428 28.56 7.52 -30.34
N ALA A 429 27.81 8.25 -31.16
CA ALA A 429 27.27 7.73 -32.41
C ALA A 429 28.42 7.34 -33.36
N LYS A 430 28.35 6.13 -33.89
CA LYS A 430 29.34 5.65 -34.88
C LYS A 430 29.26 6.48 -36.15
N THR A 431 30.41 6.85 -36.70
CA THR A 431 30.48 7.43 -38.05
C THR A 431 30.21 6.33 -39.09
N THR A 432 29.83 6.74 -40.30
CA THR A 432 29.36 5.83 -41.38
C THR A 432 30.37 4.74 -41.76
N GLU A 433 31.66 4.91 -41.44
CA GLU A 433 32.75 3.96 -41.71
C GLU A 433 32.85 2.82 -40.68
N GLU A 434 32.36 2.99 -39.45
CA GLU A 434 32.47 1.99 -38.35
C GLU A 434 31.31 0.97 -38.29
N ASN A 435 30.35 1.02 -39.22
CA ASN A 435 29.19 0.12 -39.24
C ASN A 435 29.48 -1.29 -39.81
N GLN A 436 30.74 -1.64 -40.09
CA GLN A 436 31.13 -2.88 -40.79
C GLN A 436 31.71 -4.00 -39.91
N GLU A 437 31.78 -3.88 -38.57
CA GLU A 437 32.28 -4.97 -37.72
C GLU A 437 31.20 -6.01 -37.34
N PRO A 438 31.59 -7.30 -37.19
CA PRO A 438 30.69 -8.44 -37.30
C PRO A 438 29.76 -8.60 -36.08
N LYS A 439 28.49 -8.89 -36.37
CA LYS A 439 27.46 -9.23 -35.39
C LYS A 439 27.76 -10.58 -34.74
N VAL A 440 28.26 -10.59 -33.51
CA VAL A 440 28.26 -11.79 -32.66
C VAL A 440 26.87 -11.91 -32.03
N LYS A 441 26.10 -12.91 -32.46
CA LYS A 441 24.75 -13.22 -31.93
C LYS A 441 24.85 -13.69 -30.48
N ILE A 442 24.26 -12.97 -29.54
CA ILE A 442 23.89 -13.52 -28.25
C ILE A 442 22.59 -14.32 -28.45
N THR A 443 22.57 -15.60 -28.05
CA THR A 443 21.41 -16.48 -28.17
C THR A 443 20.22 -15.98 -27.34
N GLN A 444 19.01 -16.13 -27.89
CA GLN A 444 17.72 -15.62 -27.42
C GLN A 444 17.27 -16.00 -25.98
N ASN A 445 18.11 -16.68 -25.19
CA ASN A 445 17.76 -17.21 -23.87
C ASN A 445 18.40 -16.46 -22.69
N ALA A 446 18.99 -15.28 -22.89
CA ALA A 446 19.36 -14.43 -21.78
C ALA A 446 18.09 -13.77 -21.19
N GLU A 447 17.73 -14.13 -19.96
CA GLU A 447 16.74 -13.39 -19.16
C GLU A 447 17.12 -11.91 -19.14
N CYS A 448 16.47 -11.14 -19.98
CA CYS A 448 16.65 -9.70 -20.06
C CYS A 448 15.46 -9.04 -19.37
N ILE A 449 15.78 -8.35 -18.28
CA ILE A 449 14.80 -7.65 -17.48
C ILE A 449 14.44 -6.32 -18.18
N LEU A 450 13.14 -6.08 -18.33
CA LEU A 450 12.57 -4.91 -19.02
C LEU A 450 12.51 -3.63 -18.16
N GLU A 451 12.80 -3.73 -16.87
CA GLU A 451 12.73 -2.65 -15.87
C GLU A 451 13.19 -3.23 -14.54
N ASN A 452 13.82 -2.43 -13.66
CA ASN A 452 14.27 -2.84 -12.32
C ASN A 452 13.31 -3.84 -11.67
N GLN A 453 13.61 -5.14 -11.78
CA GLN A 453 12.91 -6.12 -10.98
C GLN A 453 13.44 -5.91 -9.57
N VAL A 454 12.58 -5.34 -8.73
CA VAL A 454 12.66 -5.53 -7.29
C VAL A 454 12.51 -7.04 -7.10
N ARG A 455 13.63 -7.72 -6.86
CA ARG A 455 13.60 -9.03 -6.19
C ARG A 455 13.36 -8.82 -4.71
#